data_AF-X1NNI8-F1
#
_entry.id   AF-X1NNI8-F1
#
_cell.length_a   1.000
_cell.length_b   1.000
_cell.length_c   1.000
_cell.angle_alpha   90.00
_cell.angle_beta   90.00
_cell.angle_gamma   90.00
#
_symmetry.space_group_name_H-M   'P 1'
#
loop_
_entity.id
_entity.type
_entity.pdbx_description
1 polymer ?
#
loop_
_entity_poly.entity_id
_entity_poly.type
_entity_poly.pdbx_seq_one_letter_code
_entity_poly.pdbx_strand_id
1 'polypeptide(L)'
;MTMNYESLKDFVRQVVEIKGGIAEEKEEGVLELLLPENVGKELFGKEYERLSFLPDRRQTKFITYGSPLLDRVISLTKDLGKTARITAEDIHPRKKNHFFTSLLA
;
A
#
# COMPACT_ATOMS: atom_id res chain seq x y z
N MET A 1 7.23 7.64 26.66
CA MET A 1 6.23 7.62 25.56
C MET A 1 6.34 6.28 24.88
N THR A 2 5.36 5.39 25.07
CA THR A 2 5.29 4.12 24.34
C THR A 2 4.81 4.45 22.93
N MET A 3 5.69 4.29 21.94
CA MET A 3 5.34 4.55 20.55
C MET A 3 4.26 3.55 20.12
N ASN A 4 3.11 4.03 19.62
CA ASN A 4 2.03 3.14 19.19
C ASN A 4 2.42 2.46 17.88
N TYR A 5 2.98 1.26 17.97
CA TYR A 5 3.43 0.50 16.81
C TYR A 5 2.29 -0.20 16.08
N GLU A 6 1.09 -0.28 16.68
CA GLU A 6 -0.09 -0.89 16.07
C GLU A 6 -0.48 -0.18 14.78
N SER A 7 -0.51 1.16 14.79
CA SER A 7 -0.83 1.94 13.58
C SER A 7 0.20 1.75 12.46
N LEU A 8 1.48 1.60 12.82
CA LEU A 8 2.53 1.33 11.83
C LEU A 8 2.41 -0.09 11.26
N LYS A 9 2.13 -1.07 12.11
CA LYS A 9 1.90 -2.47 11.74
C LYS A 9 0.70 -2.59 10.80
N ASP A 10 -0.41 -1.96 11.15
CA ASP A 10 -1.63 -1.95 10.32
C ASP A 10 -1.40 -1.29 8.96
N PHE A 11 -0.65 -0.18 8.93
CA PHE A 11 -0.27 0.46 7.68
C PHE A 11 0.55 -0.48 6.78
N VAL A 12 1.58 -1.13 7.33
CA VAL A 12 2.42 -2.07 6.56
C VAL A 12 1.59 -3.25 6.06
N ARG A 13 0.71 -3.81 6.91
CA ARG A 13 -0.24 -4.87 6.54
C ARG A 13 -1.09 -4.46 5.33
N GLN A 14 -1.74 -3.30 5.40
CA GLN A 14 -2.59 -2.80 4.31
C GLN A 14 -1.81 -2.63 2.99
N VAL A 15 -0.61 -2.07 3.03
CA VAL A 15 0.20 -1.90 1.81
C VAL A 15 0.54 -3.25 1.18
N VAL A 16 0.91 -4.24 1.99
CA VAL A 16 1.22 -5.60 1.53
C VAL A 16 -0.01 -6.24 0.88
N GLU A 17 -1.17 -6.18 1.55
CA GLU A 17 -2.42 -6.75 1.07
C GLU A 17 -2.91 -6.08 -0.23
N ILE A 18 -2.82 -4.75 -0.33
CA ILE A 18 -3.16 -4.00 -1.57
C ILE A 18 -2.26 -4.42 -2.74
N LYS A 19 -1.01 -4.80 -2.47
CA LYS A 19 -0.07 -5.30 -3.49
C LYS A 19 -0.24 -6.79 -3.79
N GLY A 20 -1.29 -7.43 -3.26
CA GLY A 20 -1.59 -8.84 -3.50
C GLY A 20 -0.78 -9.82 -2.66
N GLY A 21 -0.13 -9.33 -1.58
CA GLY A 21 0.52 -10.17 -0.59
C GLY A 21 -0.40 -10.60 0.54
N ILE A 22 0.13 -11.45 1.41
CA ILE A 22 -0.50 -11.90 2.65
C ILE A 22 0.35 -11.39 3.81
N ALA A 23 -0.29 -10.86 4.84
CA ALA A 23 0.38 -10.33 6.02
C ALA A 23 -0.33 -10.79 7.30
N GLU A 24 0.33 -11.65 8.08
CA GLU A 24 -0.24 -12.24 9.30
C GLU A 24 0.63 -11.92 10.52
N GLU A 25 -0.02 -11.59 11.64
CA GLU A 25 0.66 -11.47 12.92
C GLU A 25 0.56 -12.79 13.68
N LYS A 26 1.67 -13.53 13.76
CA LYS A 26 1.74 -14.81 14.49
C LYS A 26 2.36 -14.68 15.87
N GLU A 27 3.19 -13.67 16.07
CA GLU A 27 3.78 -13.32 17.35
C GLU A 27 3.55 -11.83 17.60
N GLU A 28 3.33 -11.42 18.85
CA GLU A 28 3.07 -10.01 19.19
C GLU A 28 4.15 -9.08 18.60
N GLY A 29 3.73 -8.11 17.80
CA GLY A 29 4.62 -7.14 17.18
C GLY A 29 5.53 -7.74 16.10
N VAL A 30 5.19 -8.91 15.55
CA VAL A 30 5.88 -9.51 14.39
C VAL A 30 4.86 -9.83 13.30
N LEU A 31 5.08 -9.21 12.14
CA LEU A 31 4.27 -9.43 10.95
C LEU A 31 5.04 -10.31 9.97
N GLU A 32 4.48 -11.47 9.67
CA GLU A 32 4.97 -12.35 8.62
C GLU A 32 4.33 -11.97 7.29
N LEU A 33 5.18 -11.78 6.28
CA LEU A 33 4.78 -11.33 4.97
C LEU A 33 5.06 -12.42 3.94
N LEU A 34 4.10 -12.68 3.08
CA LEU A 34 4.28 -13.41 1.83
C LEU A 34 3.86 -12.50 0.68
N LEU A 35 4.82 -12.11 -0.15
CA LEU A 35 4.64 -11.16 -1.24
C LEU A 35 4.66 -11.88 -2.59
N PRO A 36 3.97 -11.33 -3.61
CA PRO A 36 4.20 -11.74 -4.99
C PRO A 36 5.67 -11.57 -5.39
N GLU A 37 6.18 -12.45 -6.24
CA GLU A 37 7.60 -12.52 -6.62
C GLU A 37 8.18 -11.17 -7.05
N ASN A 38 7.46 -10.43 -7.90
CA ASN A 38 7.87 -9.12 -8.38
C ASN A 38 8.03 -8.10 -7.25
N VAL A 39 7.10 -8.09 -6.28
CA VAL A 39 7.10 -7.15 -5.15
C VAL A 39 8.14 -7.57 -4.10
N GLY A 40 8.22 -8.86 -3.78
CA GLY A 40 9.17 -9.41 -2.81
C GLY A 40 10.62 -9.20 -3.24
N LYS A 41 10.94 -9.45 -4.52
CA LYS A 41 12.27 -9.21 -5.08
C LYS A 41 12.67 -7.73 -5.02
N GLU A 42 11.74 -6.82 -5.29
CA GLU A 42 12.00 -5.37 -5.25
C GLU A 42 12.29 -4.85 -3.83
N LEU A 43 11.52 -5.32 -2.84
CA LEU A 43 11.59 -4.78 -1.48
C LEU A 43 12.65 -5.44 -0.59
N PHE A 44 12.63 -6.77 -0.59
CA PHE A 44 13.35 -7.59 0.37
C PHE A 44 14.33 -8.57 -0.29
N GLY A 45 14.30 -8.67 -1.63
CA GLY A 45 15.07 -9.66 -2.40
C GLY A 45 14.50 -11.07 -2.34
N LYS A 46 13.34 -11.26 -1.71
CA LYS A 46 12.68 -12.53 -1.45
C LYS A 46 11.18 -12.32 -1.20
N GLU A 47 10.38 -13.36 -1.42
CA GLU A 47 8.93 -13.33 -1.27
C GLU A 47 8.48 -13.38 0.19
N TYR A 48 9.20 -14.12 1.03
CA TYR A 48 8.88 -14.27 2.44
C TYR A 48 9.78 -13.40 3.32
N GLU A 49 9.18 -12.61 4.20
CA GLU A 49 9.91 -11.78 5.16
C GLU A 49 9.21 -11.69 6.51
N ARG A 50 10.00 -11.49 7.57
CA ARG A 50 9.49 -11.25 8.93
C ARG A 50 9.90 -9.86 9.40
N LEU A 51 8.91 -9.01 9.68
CA LEU A 51 9.12 -7.66 10.20
C LEU A 51 8.76 -7.63 11.67
N SER A 52 9.61 -7.00 12.49
CA SER A 52 9.28 -6.74 13.89
C SER A 52 9.11 -5.25 14.14
N PHE A 53 8.10 -4.91 14.92
CA PHE A 53 7.79 -3.56 15.36
C PHE A 53 8.25 -3.33 16.81
N LEU A 54 8.95 -4.30 17.38
CA LEU A 54 9.55 -4.27 18.71
C LEU A 54 11.08 -4.36 18.60
N PRO A 55 11.84 -3.57 19.39
CA PRO A 55 13.28 -3.39 19.18
C PRO A 55 14.16 -4.59 19.53
N ASP A 56 13.65 -5.59 20.26
CA ASP A 56 14.51 -6.57 20.95
C ASP A 56 14.51 -7.99 20.34
N ARG A 57 14.26 -8.12 19.03
CA ARG A 57 14.19 -9.44 18.37
C ARG A 57 15.36 -9.66 17.40
N ARG A 58 16.32 -10.49 17.84
CA ARG A 58 17.63 -10.77 17.19
C ARG A 58 17.59 -11.41 15.79
N GLN A 59 16.42 -11.66 15.21
CA GLN A 59 16.28 -12.39 13.94
C GLN A 59 15.19 -11.83 13.00
N THR A 60 14.66 -10.65 13.30
CA THR A 60 13.60 -10.00 12.51
C THR A 60 14.05 -8.62 12.09
N LYS A 61 13.65 -8.19 10.89
CA LYS A 61 13.93 -6.82 10.45
C LYS A 61 13.09 -5.83 11.25
N PHE A 62 13.75 -5.06 12.11
CA PHE A 62 13.07 -4.05 12.91
C PHE A 62 12.62 -2.88 12.04
N ILE A 63 11.32 -2.57 12.09
CA ILE A 63 10.69 -1.46 11.37
C ILE A 63 10.10 -0.47 12.38
N THR A 64 10.36 0.81 12.14
CA THR A 64 9.95 1.93 12.99
C THR A 64 9.72 3.15 12.13
N TYR A 65 9.10 4.19 12.68
CA TYR A 65 8.99 5.48 12.00
C TYR A 65 10.39 6.03 11.69
N GLY A 66 10.58 6.49 10.45
CA GLY A 66 11.88 6.98 9.97
C GLY A 66 12.90 5.89 9.63
N SER A 67 12.53 4.60 9.64
CA SER A 67 13.43 3.56 9.18
C SER A 67 13.49 3.49 7.65
N PRO A 68 14.65 3.18 7.05
CA PRO A 68 14.75 2.98 5.60
C PRO A 68 13.85 1.85 5.07
N LEU A 69 13.44 0.92 5.94
CA LEU A 69 12.49 -0.14 5.57
C LEU A 69 11.09 0.42 5.38
N LEU A 70 10.66 1.37 6.21
CA LEU A 70 9.38 2.04 6.05
C LEU A 70 9.35 2.86 4.75
N ASP A 71 10.45 3.54 4.41
CA ASP A 71 10.54 4.32 3.16
C ASP A 71 10.34 3.44 1.91
N ARG A 72 10.85 2.19 1.94
CA ARG A 72 10.64 1.20 0.88
C ARG A 72 9.18 0.73 0.80
N VAL A 73 8.54 0.52 1.94
CA VAL A 73 7.10 0.19 1.96
C VAL A 73 6.28 1.35 1.39
N ILE A 74 6.62 2.60 1.74
CA ILE A 74 5.96 3.78 1.21
C ILE A 74 6.20 3.92 -0.30
N SER A 75 7.37 3.56 -0.85
CA SER A 75 7.59 3.68 -2.29
C SER A 75 6.64 2.84 -3.13
N LEU A 76 6.12 1.72 -2.59
CA LEU A 76 5.12 0.89 -3.26
C LEU A 76 3.80 1.63 -3.51
N THR A 77 3.48 2.59 -2.66
CA THR A 77 2.21 3.34 -2.76
C THR A 77 2.26 4.45 -3.80
N LYS A 78 3.45 4.80 -4.31
CA LYS A 78 3.63 5.89 -5.28
C LYS A 78 2.86 5.68 -6.59
N ASP A 79 2.65 4.43 -7.00
CA ASP A 79 1.89 4.12 -8.21
C ASP A 79 0.37 4.12 -7.97
N LEU A 80 -0.09 3.77 -6.76
CA LEU A 80 -1.51 3.75 -6.39
C LEU A 80 -2.13 5.16 -6.38
N GLY A 81 -1.36 6.17 -5.97
CA GLY A 81 -1.82 7.57 -6.00
C GLY A 81 -2.00 8.15 -7.40
N LYS A 82 -1.35 7.58 -8.43
CA LYS A 82 -1.49 8.02 -9.81
C LYS A 82 -2.73 7.42 -10.47
N THR A 83 -3.00 6.13 -10.26
CA THR A 83 -4.19 5.45 -10.80
C THR A 83 -5.49 5.98 -10.19
N ALA A 84 -5.50 6.37 -8.91
CA ALA A 84 -6.66 7.00 -8.29
C ALA A 84 -7.01 8.39 -8.86
N ARG A 85 -6.06 9.09 -9.49
CA ARG A 85 -6.34 10.38 -10.16
C ARG A 85 -7.04 10.22 -11.50
N ILE A 86 -6.79 9.12 -12.21
CA ILE A 86 -7.36 8.87 -13.55
C ILE A 86 -8.88 8.65 -13.45
N THR A 87 -9.38 8.09 -12.34
CA THR A 87 -10.82 7.85 -12.16
C THR A 87 -11.64 9.09 -11.79
N ALA A 88 -11.05 10.18 -11.30
CA ALA A 88 -11.81 11.38 -10.93
C ALA A 88 -12.15 12.28 -12.13
N GLU A 89 -11.26 12.35 -13.12
CA GLU A 89 -11.45 13.18 -14.33
C GLU A 89 -12.29 12.47 -15.41
N ASP A 90 -12.31 11.14 -15.43
CA ASP A 90 -13.14 10.34 -16.36
C ASP A 90 -14.64 10.26 -15.96
N ILE A 91 -15.02 10.72 -14.75
CA ILE A 91 -16.44 10.77 -14.29
C ILE A 91 -17.08 12.14 -14.59
N HIS A 92 -16.63 12.87 -15.61
CA HIS A 92 -17.47 13.91 -16.22
C HIS A 92 -18.27 13.29 -17.37
N PRO A 93 -19.58 12.98 -17.20
CA PRO A 93 -20.42 12.75 -18.37
C PRO A 93 -20.42 14.05 -19.18
N ARG A 94 -19.78 14.01 -20.36
CA ARG A 94 -19.99 15.03 -21.40
C ARG A 94 -21.50 15.16 -21.60
N LYS A 95 -22.12 16.21 -21.05
CA LYS A 95 -23.48 16.62 -21.42
C LYS A 95 -23.47 16.82 -22.93
N LYS A 96 -24.09 15.90 -23.67
CA LYS A 96 -24.48 16.13 -25.06
C LYS A 96 -25.46 17.30 -25.06
N ASN A 97 -25.01 18.48 -25.47
CA ASN A 97 -25.91 19.56 -25.83
C ASN A 97 -26.66 19.13 -27.11
N HIS A 98 -27.92 18.74 -26.95
CA HIS A 98 -28.87 18.64 -28.04
C HIS A 98 -29.18 20.06 -28.54
N PHE A 99 -28.62 20.45 -29.68
CA PHE A 99 -29.11 21.56 -30.49
C PHE A 99 -29.46 20.98 -31.85
N PHE A 100 -30.76 20.78 -32.12
CA PHE A 100 -31.30 20.91 -33.47
C PHE A 100 -32.69 21.53 -33.36
N THR A 101 -32.67 22.84 -33.55
CA THR A 101 -33.66 23.71 -34.18
C THR A 101 -34.90 23.04 -34.78
N SER A 102 -36.05 23.53 -34.34
CA SER A 102 -37.34 23.50 -35.04
C SER A 102 -37.20 24.08 -36.45
N LEU A 103 -37.72 23.38 -37.46
CA LEU A 103 -38.01 23.96 -38.77
C LEU A 103 -39.40 23.53 -39.25
N LEU A 104 -40.29 24.53 -39.26
CA LEU A 104 -41.50 24.77 -40.03
C LEU A 104 -42.23 23.61 -40.76
N ALA A 105 -43.52 23.49 -40.44
CA ALA A 105 -44.58 23.34 -41.43
C ALA A 105 -45.00 24.72 -41.96
#